data_AF-A0A7R9Y894-F1
#
_entry.id   AF-A0A7R9Y894-F1
#
_cell.length_a   1.000
_cell.length_b   1.000
_cell.length_c   1.000
_cell.angle_alpha   90.00
_cell.angle_beta   90.00
_cell.angle_gamma   90.00
#
_symmetry.space_group_name_H-M   'P 1'
#
loop_
_entity.id
_entity.type
_entity.pdbx_description
1 polymer ?
#
loop_
_entity_poly.entity_id
_entity_poly.type
_entity_poly.pdbx_seq_one_letter_code
_entity_poly.pdbx_strand_id
1 'polypeptide(L)'
;VRPGARAPPPRARGAAPPKKESWRAHPDLDRMDLEGLKVYFSYPLKVACELLQVGETKLKRRCRALGVPRWPYRKLQSMTNLIQGLAGDSSADTCVAMQQLLEQKHNMQDDPSITMEQRTKRLRQARYKVVCKRKKAAAQVQSQRAQAAAAGARSPARRAARVPLPMHY
;
A
#
# COMPACT_ATOMS: atom_id res chain seq x y z
N VAL A 1 6.43 49.14 18.97
CA VAL A 1 7.45 48.09 19.20
C VAL A 1 6.81 46.73 18.92
N ARG A 2 7.09 46.11 17.75
CA ARG A 2 6.62 44.73 17.45
C ARG A 2 7.76 43.76 17.75
N PRO A 3 7.55 42.68 18.51
CA PRO A 3 8.61 41.76 18.89
C PRO A 3 9.06 40.93 17.68
N GLY A 4 10.37 40.72 17.58
CA GLY A 4 11.05 40.09 16.46
C GLY A 4 10.58 38.67 16.17
N ALA A 5 10.33 38.39 14.89
CA ALA A 5 10.11 37.05 14.39
C ALA A 5 11.43 36.27 14.42
N ARG A 6 11.55 35.34 15.37
CA ARG A 6 12.67 34.40 15.47
C ARG A 6 12.63 33.44 14.28
N ALA A 7 13.68 33.45 13.46
CA ALA A 7 13.84 32.54 12.34
C ALA A 7 13.80 31.07 12.81
N PRO A 8 13.18 30.15 12.05
CA PRO A 8 13.19 28.72 12.39
C PRO A 8 14.61 28.15 12.26
N PRO A 9 15.01 27.20 13.13
CA PRO A 9 16.33 26.59 13.06
C PRO A 9 16.52 25.82 11.74
N PRO A 10 17.75 25.76 11.19
CA PRO A 10 18.03 24.96 10.02
C PRO A 10 17.70 23.50 10.31
N ARG A 11 16.92 22.88 9.41
CA ARG A 11 16.61 21.45 9.46
C ARG A 11 17.92 20.68 9.57
N ALA A 12 18.10 19.96 10.68
CA ALA A 12 19.20 19.02 10.83
C ALA A 12 19.24 18.14 9.59
N ARG A 13 20.35 18.22 8.83
CA ARG A 13 20.61 17.28 7.74
C ARG A 13 20.71 15.93 8.42
N GLY A 14 19.67 15.11 8.26
CA GLY A 14 19.65 13.74 8.76
C GLY A 14 20.95 13.06 8.36
N ALA A 15 21.57 12.42 9.33
CA ALA A 15 22.77 11.63 9.16
C ALA A 15 22.69 10.82 7.85
N ALA A 16 23.69 10.97 7.00
CA ALA A 16 23.81 10.15 5.82
C ALA A 16 23.74 8.67 6.26
N PRO A 17 22.90 7.84 5.62
CA PRO A 17 22.82 6.43 5.97
C PRO A 17 24.22 5.81 5.89
N PRO A 18 24.58 4.92 6.84
CA PRO A 18 25.93 4.38 6.95
C PRO A 18 26.44 3.88 5.60
N LYS A 19 27.68 4.26 5.27
CA LYS A 19 28.33 3.91 4.00
C LYS A 19 28.31 2.39 3.83
N LYS A 20 27.74 1.97 2.70
CA LYS A 20 27.53 0.62 2.17
C LYS A 20 28.85 -0.13 1.88
N GLU A 21 29.80 -0.13 2.81
CA GLU A 21 31.20 -0.42 2.49
C GLU A 21 31.56 -1.92 2.51
N SER A 22 30.64 -2.81 2.93
CA SER A 22 30.89 -4.26 3.03
C SER A 22 30.11 -5.16 2.04
N TRP A 23 29.34 -4.66 1.07
CA TRP A 23 28.72 -5.52 0.03
C TRP A 23 29.71 -6.14 -0.97
N ARG A 24 31.02 -6.01 -0.71
CA ARG A 24 32.09 -6.27 -1.67
C ARG A 24 32.40 -7.76 -1.85
N ALA A 25 31.89 -8.63 -0.98
CA ALA A 25 32.08 -10.07 -1.10
C ALA A 25 30.96 -10.84 -0.39
N HIS A 26 29.76 -10.91 -0.98
CA HIS A 26 28.87 -12.03 -0.68
C HIS A 26 28.83 -12.94 -1.91
N PRO A 27 29.09 -14.26 -1.74
CA PRO A 27 29.23 -15.16 -2.86
C PRO A 27 27.93 -15.20 -3.67
N ASP A 28 28.10 -15.07 -4.98
CA ASP A 28 27.42 -15.94 -5.90
C ASP A 28 25.92 -15.77 -6.16
N LEU A 29 25.42 -14.53 -6.15
CA LEU A 29 24.16 -14.27 -6.86
C LEU A 29 24.19 -14.79 -8.31
N ASP A 30 25.39 -14.86 -8.91
CA ASP A 30 25.62 -15.41 -10.26
C ASP A 30 25.69 -16.95 -10.31
N ARG A 31 25.82 -17.66 -9.18
CA ARG A 31 25.62 -19.13 -9.10
C ARG A 31 24.28 -19.52 -8.47
N MET A 32 23.56 -18.59 -7.85
CA MET A 32 22.17 -18.83 -7.42
C MET A 32 21.27 -19.11 -8.62
N ASP A 33 20.56 -20.23 -8.55
CA ASP A 33 19.56 -20.67 -9.49
C ASP A 33 18.19 -20.01 -9.22
N LEU A 34 17.21 -20.31 -10.08
CA LEU A 34 15.86 -19.79 -9.91
C LEU A 34 15.22 -20.29 -8.61
N GLU A 35 15.48 -21.54 -8.24
CA GLU A 35 14.97 -22.20 -7.04
C GLU A 35 15.36 -21.45 -5.75
N GLY A 36 16.64 -21.09 -5.62
CA GLY A 36 17.13 -20.28 -4.51
C GLY A 36 16.51 -18.88 -4.47
N LEU A 37 16.09 -18.33 -5.62
CA LEU A 37 15.38 -17.05 -5.69
C LEU A 37 13.88 -17.16 -5.34
N LYS A 38 13.24 -18.32 -5.55
CA LYS A 38 11.79 -18.51 -5.35
C LYS A 38 11.35 -18.17 -3.93
N VAL A 39 12.17 -18.51 -2.94
CA VAL A 39 11.91 -18.24 -1.51
C VAL A 39 11.74 -16.74 -1.24
N TYR A 40 12.43 -15.90 -2.01
CA TYR A 40 12.42 -14.45 -1.83
C TYR A 40 11.30 -13.74 -2.59
N PHE A 41 10.63 -14.39 -3.54
CA PHE A 41 9.57 -13.76 -4.35
C PHE A 41 8.34 -13.32 -3.56
N SER A 42 8.13 -13.93 -2.39
CA SER A 42 7.10 -13.52 -1.43
C SER A 42 7.39 -12.15 -0.80
N TYR A 43 8.61 -11.63 -0.92
CA TYR A 43 9.04 -10.37 -0.31
C TYR A 43 9.12 -9.23 -1.33
N PRO A 44 8.93 -7.96 -0.89
CA PRO A 44 9.24 -6.80 -1.69
C PRO A 44 10.71 -6.82 -2.14
N LEU A 45 11.00 -6.28 -3.33
CA LEU A 45 12.35 -6.27 -3.89
C LEU A 45 13.40 -5.72 -2.92
N LYS A 46 13.07 -4.63 -2.20
CA LYS A 46 13.98 -4.01 -1.22
C LYS A 46 14.34 -4.97 -0.09
N VAL A 47 13.33 -5.62 0.48
CA VAL A 47 13.51 -6.61 1.55
C VAL A 47 14.31 -7.81 1.05
N ALA A 48 14.02 -8.30 -0.16
CA ALA A 48 14.80 -9.37 -0.77
C ALA A 48 16.27 -8.99 -0.98
N CYS A 49 16.54 -7.74 -1.38
CA CYS A 49 17.90 -7.22 -1.53
C CYS A 49 18.64 -7.13 -0.19
N GLU A 50 17.95 -6.74 0.88
CA GLU A 50 18.50 -6.68 2.23
C GLU A 50 18.82 -8.09 2.76
N LEU A 51 17.89 -9.04 2.58
CA LEU A 51 18.07 -10.44 2.97
C LEU A 51 19.22 -11.11 2.21
N LEU A 52 19.30 -10.86 0.89
CA LEU A 52 20.35 -11.40 0.02
C LEU A 52 21.64 -10.57 0.07
N GLN A 53 21.66 -9.45 0.79
CA GLN A 53 22.81 -8.55 0.88
C GLN A 53 23.34 -8.09 -0.50
N VAL A 54 22.45 -7.90 -1.48
CA VAL A 54 22.79 -7.49 -2.85
C VAL A 54 22.13 -6.18 -3.24
N GLY A 55 22.77 -5.43 -4.14
CA GLY A 55 22.15 -4.26 -4.73
C GLY A 55 20.98 -4.63 -5.66
N GLU A 56 19.92 -3.82 -5.68
CA GLU A 56 18.74 -4.05 -6.54
C GLU A 56 19.12 -4.30 -8.00
N THR A 57 20.10 -3.57 -8.53
CA THR A 57 20.52 -3.70 -9.93
C THR A 57 21.13 -5.08 -10.21
N LYS A 58 21.90 -5.64 -9.28
CA LYS A 58 22.51 -6.98 -9.45
C LYS A 58 21.41 -8.06 -9.41
N LEU A 59 20.50 -7.97 -8.44
CA LEU A 59 19.37 -8.89 -8.33
C LEU A 59 18.47 -8.85 -9.56
N LYS A 60 18.11 -7.66 -10.06
CA LYS A 60 17.32 -7.51 -11.29
C LYS A 60 18.03 -8.06 -12.53
N ARG A 61 19.34 -7.87 -12.66
CA ARG A 61 20.13 -8.44 -13.77
C ARG A 61 20.10 -9.97 -13.73
N ARG A 62 20.33 -10.55 -12.56
CA ARG A 62 20.28 -12.00 -12.38
C ARG A 62 18.89 -12.56 -12.68
N CYS A 63 17.83 -11.94 -12.14
CA CYS A 63 16.45 -12.33 -12.42
C CYS A 63 16.15 -12.36 -13.93
N ARG A 64 16.58 -11.34 -14.68
CA ARG A 64 16.39 -11.29 -16.13
C ARG A 64 17.14 -12.40 -16.86
N ALA A 65 18.35 -12.74 -16.42
CA ALA A 65 19.12 -13.85 -16.98
C ALA A 65 18.44 -15.21 -16.74
N LEU A 66 17.74 -15.37 -15.60
CA LEU A 66 16.96 -16.56 -15.25
C LEU A 66 15.54 -16.55 -15.85
N GLY A 67 15.22 -15.68 -16.81
CA GLY A 67 13.91 -15.63 -17.47
C GLY A 67 12.81 -14.87 -16.72
N VAL A 68 13.16 -14.13 -15.65
CA VAL A 68 12.22 -13.34 -14.85
C VAL A 68 12.35 -11.85 -15.19
N PRO A 69 11.56 -11.30 -16.13
CA PRO A 69 11.72 -9.92 -16.60
C PRO A 69 11.34 -8.87 -15.55
N ARG A 70 10.42 -9.22 -14.64
CA ARG A 70 9.90 -8.33 -13.59
C ARG A 70 9.73 -9.10 -12.29
N TRP A 71 10.12 -8.47 -11.18
CA TRP A 71 9.99 -9.05 -9.85
C TRP A 71 8.53 -9.46 -9.55
N PRO A 72 8.26 -10.75 -9.25
CA PRO A 72 6.89 -11.31 -9.19
C PRO A 72 6.07 -10.87 -7.97
N TYR A 73 6.70 -10.28 -6.95
CA TYR A 73 6.05 -9.83 -5.71
C TYR A 73 4.73 -9.09 -5.94
N ARG A 74 4.67 -8.15 -6.91
CA ARG A 74 3.44 -7.39 -7.16
C ARG A 74 2.28 -8.28 -7.61
N LYS A 75 2.56 -9.32 -8.41
CA LYS A 75 1.54 -10.27 -8.85
C LYS A 75 1.11 -11.17 -7.68
N LEU A 76 2.07 -11.71 -6.92
CA LEU A 76 1.84 -12.57 -5.75
C LEU A 76 1.06 -11.87 -4.64
N GLN A 77 1.35 -10.58 -4.42
CA GLN A 77 0.60 -9.75 -3.48
C GLN A 77 -0.84 -9.55 -3.95
N SER A 78 -1.06 -9.36 -5.26
CA SER A 78 -2.44 -9.31 -5.79
C SER A 78 -3.20 -10.62 -5.56
N MET A 79 -2.53 -11.78 -5.59
CA MET A 79 -3.16 -13.07 -5.28
C MET A 79 -3.51 -13.19 -3.82
N THR A 80 -2.55 -12.90 -2.96
CA THR A 80 -2.74 -12.92 -1.51
C THR A 80 -3.90 -12.01 -1.09
N ASN A 81 -3.99 -10.82 -1.66
CA ASN A 81 -5.12 -9.91 -1.39
C ASN A 81 -6.46 -10.51 -1.85
N LEU A 82 -6.53 -11.16 -3.01
CA LEU A 82 -7.75 -11.77 -3.52
C LEU A 82 -8.21 -12.92 -2.62
N ILE A 83 -7.29 -13.80 -2.23
CA ILE A 83 -7.53 -14.90 -1.29
C ILE A 83 -8.06 -14.37 0.05
N GLN A 84 -7.38 -13.39 0.65
CA GLN A 84 -7.83 -12.75 1.90
C GLN A 84 -9.20 -12.07 1.76
N GLY A 85 -9.56 -11.63 0.55
CA GLY A 85 -10.88 -11.06 0.29
C GLY A 85 -12.02 -12.07 0.28
N LEU A 86 -11.71 -13.34 0.02
CA LEU A 86 -12.68 -14.44 0.00
C LEU A 86 -12.74 -15.20 1.33
N ALA A 87 -11.71 -15.07 2.17
CA ALA A 87 -11.61 -15.76 3.47
C ALA A 87 -12.74 -15.40 4.47
N GLY A 88 -13.53 -14.36 4.20
CA GLY A 88 -14.70 -14.00 5.03
C GLY A 88 -15.98 -14.76 4.70
N ASP A 89 -16.06 -15.41 3.54
CA ASP A 89 -17.24 -16.12 3.06
C ASP A 89 -16.93 -17.62 2.98
N SER A 90 -17.62 -18.44 3.78
CA SER A 90 -17.41 -19.90 3.84
C SER A 90 -18.31 -20.70 2.89
N SER A 91 -18.79 -20.08 1.81
CA SER A 91 -19.59 -20.77 0.79
C SER A 91 -18.77 -21.83 0.05
N ALA A 92 -19.42 -22.88 -0.46
CA ALA A 92 -18.76 -23.88 -1.29
C ALA A 92 -18.10 -23.24 -2.53
N ASP A 93 -18.78 -22.27 -3.16
CA ASP A 93 -18.27 -21.56 -4.33
C ASP A 93 -17.02 -20.72 -4.00
N THR A 94 -16.98 -20.10 -2.81
CA THR A 94 -15.82 -19.29 -2.38
C THR A 94 -14.65 -20.17 -2.00
N CYS A 95 -14.88 -21.36 -1.44
CA CYS A 95 -13.85 -22.35 -1.17
C CYS A 95 -13.16 -22.81 -2.47
N VAL A 96 -13.95 -23.17 -3.49
CA VAL A 96 -13.42 -23.56 -4.82
C VAL A 96 -12.66 -22.41 -5.46
N ALA A 97 -13.21 -21.19 -5.45
CA ALA A 97 -12.54 -20.02 -5.98
C ALA A 97 -11.23 -19.71 -5.23
N MET A 98 -11.19 -19.90 -3.92
CA MET A 98 -10.00 -19.72 -3.09
C MET A 98 -8.92 -20.74 -3.44
N GLN A 99 -9.29 -22.01 -3.61
CA GLN A 99 -8.35 -23.07 -4.00
C GLN A 99 -7.73 -22.78 -5.38
N GLN A 100 -8.54 -22.39 -6.36
CA GLN A 100 -8.06 -22.00 -7.70
C GLN A 100 -7.05 -20.84 -7.62
N LEU A 101 -7.28 -19.86 -6.75
CA LEU A 101 -6.36 -18.74 -6.56
C LEU A 101 -5.06 -19.13 -5.86
N LEU A 102 -5.10 -20.10 -4.93
CA LEU A 102 -3.92 -20.64 -4.27
C LEU A 102 -3.04 -21.41 -5.24
N GLU A 103 -3.64 -22.26 -6.07
CA GLU A 103 -2.91 -23.01 -7.10
C GLU A 103 -2.31 -22.08 -8.15
N GLN A 104 -3.09 -21.09 -8.63
CA GLN A 104 -2.55 -20.09 -9.55
C GLN A 104 -1.42 -19.27 -8.90
N LYS A 105 -1.48 -18.99 -7.59
CA LYS A 105 -0.39 -18.34 -6.86
C LYS A 105 0.85 -19.23 -6.84
N HIS A 106 0.71 -20.52 -6.56
CA HIS A 106 1.81 -21.48 -6.52
C HIS A 106 2.51 -21.59 -7.89
N ASN A 107 1.73 -21.79 -8.96
CA ASN A 107 2.26 -21.85 -10.33
C ASN A 107 3.05 -20.58 -10.71
N MET A 108 2.64 -19.41 -10.19
CA MET A 108 3.33 -18.14 -10.40
C MET A 108 4.57 -17.94 -9.53
N GLN A 109 4.70 -18.68 -8.43
CA GLN A 109 5.93 -18.75 -7.64
C GLN A 109 6.95 -19.65 -8.34
N ASP A 110 6.49 -20.74 -8.95
CA ASP A 110 7.35 -21.68 -9.67
C ASP A 110 7.85 -21.14 -10.99
N ASP A 111 6.99 -20.49 -11.76
CA ASP A 111 7.37 -19.81 -12.98
C ASP A 111 6.91 -18.33 -12.93
N PRO A 112 7.83 -17.42 -12.54
CA PRO A 112 7.54 -15.99 -12.48
C PRO A 112 7.25 -15.34 -13.84
N SER A 113 7.60 -16.02 -14.95
CA SER A 113 7.34 -15.58 -16.31
C SER A 113 5.86 -15.70 -16.66
N ILE A 114 5.14 -16.62 -16.01
CA ILE A 114 3.71 -16.85 -16.25
C ILE A 114 2.90 -15.57 -15.99
N THR A 115 1.99 -15.33 -16.92
CA THR A 115 1.05 -14.22 -16.86
C THR A 115 -0.19 -14.63 -16.08
N MET A 116 -0.63 -13.77 -15.15
CA MET A 116 -1.88 -13.93 -14.41
C MET A 116 -3.04 -14.29 -15.35
N GLU A 117 -3.84 -15.29 -14.99
CA GLU A 117 -4.97 -15.76 -15.78
C GLU A 117 -6.00 -14.64 -16.02
N GLN A 118 -6.67 -14.70 -17.17
CA GLN A 118 -7.62 -13.67 -17.58
C GLN A 118 -8.85 -13.61 -16.66
N ARG A 119 -9.35 -14.76 -16.20
CA ARG A 119 -10.44 -14.85 -15.23
C ARG A 119 -10.09 -14.12 -13.94
N THR A 120 -8.89 -14.36 -13.42
CA THR A 120 -8.38 -13.73 -12.21
C THR A 120 -8.15 -12.22 -12.36
N LYS A 121 -7.71 -11.78 -13.54
CA LYS A 121 -7.65 -10.33 -13.86
C LYS A 121 -9.03 -9.68 -13.82
N ARG A 122 -10.07 -10.33 -14.36
CA ARG A 122 -11.45 -9.82 -14.31
C ARG A 122 -11.95 -9.72 -12.87
N LEU A 123 -11.71 -10.75 -12.04
CA LEU A 123 -12.07 -10.74 -10.62
C LEU A 123 -11.42 -9.56 -9.88
N ARG A 124 -10.11 -9.34 -10.10
CA ARG A 124 -9.39 -8.19 -9.53
C ARG A 124 -10.02 -6.85 -9.91
N GLN A 125 -10.38 -6.67 -11.19
CA GLN A 125 -11.01 -5.44 -11.67
C GLN A 125 -12.40 -5.24 -11.05
N ALA A 126 -13.21 -6.29 -10.95
CA ALA A 126 -14.52 -6.24 -10.32
C ALA A 126 -14.42 -5.78 -8.86
N ARG A 127 -13.51 -6.41 -8.09
CA ARG A 127 -13.26 -6.02 -6.69
C ARG A 127 -12.74 -4.58 -6.58
N TYR A 128 -11.82 -4.17 -7.44
CA TYR A 128 -11.30 -2.80 -7.45
C TYR A 128 -12.40 -1.77 -7.70
N LYS A 129 -13.33 -2.04 -8.63
CA LYS A 129 -14.48 -1.18 -8.88
C LYS A 129 -15.34 -0.99 -7.62
N VAL A 130 -15.61 -2.07 -6.87
CA VAL A 130 -16.36 -2.00 -5.61
C VAL A 130 -15.61 -1.16 -4.56
N VAL A 131 -14.31 -1.40 -4.37
CA VAL A 131 -13.49 -0.66 -3.41
C VAL A 131 -13.40 0.82 -3.76
N CYS A 132 -13.20 1.16 -5.04
CA CYS A 132 -13.18 2.56 -5.49
C CYS A 132 -14.52 3.27 -5.27
N LYS A 133 -15.65 2.60 -5.56
CA LYS A 133 -16.98 3.16 -5.29
C LYS A 133 -17.17 3.45 -3.79
N ARG A 134 -16.79 2.51 -2.92
CA ARG A 134 -16.84 2.69 -1.46
C ARG A 134 -15.98 3.87 -0.99
N LYS A 135 -14.75 4.00 -1.49
CA LYS A 135 -13.86 5.12 -1.14
C LYS A 135 -14.42 6.48 -1.55
N LYS A 136 -15.04 6.58 -2.74
CA LYS A 136 -15.69 7.81 -3.20
C LYS A 136 -16.87 8.19 -2.31
N ALA A 137 -17.74 7.22 -1.98
CA ALA A 137 -18.86 7.46 -1.06
C ALA A 137 -18.37 7.91 0.33
N ALA A 138 -17.35 7.26 0.89
CA ALA A 138 -16.78 7.63 2.18
C ALA A 138 -16.19 9.05 2.18
N ALA A 139 -15.46 9.43 1.12
CA ALA A 139 -14.92 10.79 0.98
C ALA A 139 -16.03 11.84 0.87
N GLN A 140 -17.13 11.53 0.17
CA GLN A 140 -18.30 12.40 0.07
C GLN A 140 -18.97 12.59 1.44
N VAL A 141 -19.16 11.52 2.20
CA VAL A 141 -19.71 11.58 3.57
C VAL A 141 -18.80 12.40 4.49
N GLN A 142 -17.48 12.23 4.41
CA GLN A 142 -16.52 13.03 5.18
C GLN A 142 -16.58 14.51 4.83
N SER A 143 -16.67 14.84 3.54
CA SER A 143 -16.83 16.23 3.08
C SER A 143 -18.14 16.85 3.59
N GLN A 144 -19.26 16.13 3.48
CA GLN A 144 -20.55 16.59 4.01
C GLN A 144 -20.51 16.79 5.52
N ARG A 145 -19.89 15.87 6.28
CA ARG A 145 -19.73 15.97 7.73
C ARG A 145 -18.84 17.16 8.13
N ALA A 146 -17.77 17.43 7.38
CA ALA A 146 -16.92 18.60 7.59
C ALA A 146 -17.66 19.91 7.30
N GLN A 147 -18.46 19.96 6.24
CA GLN A 147 -19.31 21.11 5.90
C GLN A 147 -20.38 21.36 6.97
N ALA A 148 -21.05 20.31 7.46
CA ALA A 148 -22.04 20.42 8.53
C ALA A 148 -21.42 20.88 9.85
N ALA A 149 -20.22 20.39 10.21
CA ALA A 149 -19.49 20.87 11.38
C ALA A 149 -19.11 22.35 11.26
N ALA A 150 -18.66 22.80 10.08
CA ALA A 150 -18.36 24.20 9.82
C ALA A 150 -19.61 25.10 9.86
N ALA A 151 -20.76 24.60 9.40
CA ALA A 151 -22.04 25.32 9.47
C ALA A 151 -22.57 25.41 10.91
N GLY A 152 -22.45 24.34 11.70
CA GLY A 152 -22.83 24.33 13.12
C GLY A 152 -21.97 25.26 13.99
N ALA A 153 -20.68 25.40 13.66
CA ALA A 153 -19.78 26.35 14.31
C ALA A 153 -20.09 27.82 13.96
N ARG A 154 -20.85 28.06 12.87
CA ARG A 154 -21.37 29.39 12.48
C ARG A 154 -22.79 29.64 12.99
N SER A 155 -23.15 29.15 14.18
CA SER A 155 -24.32 29.72 14.87
C SER A 155 -24.01 31.20 15.15
N PRO A 156 -24.76 32.17 14.57
CA PRO A 156 -24.63 33.55 15.00
C PRO A 156 -24.98 33.57 16.48
N ALA A 157 -24.08 34.10 17.31
CA ALA A 157 -24.35 34.36 18.72
C ALA A 157 -25.78 34.91 18.82
N ARG A 158 -26.68 34.18 19.49
CA ARG A 158 -28.03 34.63 19.79
C ARG A 158 -27.88 36.03 20.38
N ARG A 159 -28.19 37.05 19.60
CA ARG A 159 -28.22 38.43 20.04
C ARG A 159 -29.33 38.46 21.08
N ALA A 160 -28.97 38.32 22.35
CA ALA A 160 -29.90 38.36 23.46
C ALA A 160 -30.67 39.67 23.33
N ALA A 161 -31.95 39.56 22.99
CA ALA A 161 -32.84 40.71 22.98
C ALA A 161 -32.88 41.25 24.42
N ARG A 162 -32.27 42.41 24.65
CA ARG A 162 -32.49 43.19 25.87
C ARG A 162 -33.97 43.60 25.86
N VAL A 163 -34.79 42.91 26.64
CA VAL A 163 -36.13 43.37 26.99
C VAL A 163 -35.96 44.64 27.84
N PRO A 164 -36.52 45.80 27.47
CA PRO A 164 -36.47 46.99 28.31
C PRO A 164 -37.34 46.76 29.55
N LEU A 165 -36.78 47.00 30.74
CA LEU A 165 -37.52 46.96 32.00
C LEU A 165 -38.58 48.08 32.03
N PRO A 166 -39.80 47.82 32.52
CA PRO A 166 -40.84 48.84 32.60
C PRO A 166 -40.50 49.83 33.73
N MET A 167 -40.42 51.11 33.38
CA MET A 167 -40.32 52.21 34.34
C MET A 167 -41.68 52.40 35.01
N HIS A 168 -41.79 52.00 36.28
CA HIS A 168 -42.88 52.40 37.15
C HIS A 168 -42.73 53.88 37.52
N TYR A 169 -43.79 54.66 37.28
CA TYR A 169 -44.02 55.98 37.85
C TYR A 169 -45.01 55.87 39.00
#